data_AF-A0A817HY35-F1
#
_entry.id   AF-A0A817HY35-F1
#
_cell.length_a   1.000
_cell.length_b   1.000
_cell.length_c   1.000
_cell.angle_alpha   90.00
_cell.angle_beta   90.00
_cell.angle_gamma   90.00
#
_symmetry.space_group_name_H-M   'P 1'
#
loop_
_entity.id
_entity.type
_entity.pdbx_description
1 polymer ?
#
loop_
_entity_poly.entity_id
_entity_poly.type
_entity_poly.pdbx_seq_one_letter_code
_entity_poly.pdbx_strand_id
1 'polypeptide(L)'
;MYTYDTLDLDDEYDELTDEEQSNEDINDYNENEHSDINDHFTLEEMEKIVEWVDQHPHAGLATISHRFKKVKYIDHCSFQQEYIPPRTLSFTGERTTEVVARKKYNVTHSYTIQPVTSANGLLLDKFLLVLQQKENTLGKRVQKNLIILPNVVVRASKSGKSNDENHHAFLNEVLRPFVGKKFLLFLDTWKTQADLAKFRAVFPHQDSQLLIFPEQSTGYIKPQDLSLFRSWRFIHEKIEHYTHINRTEITIGDRQYFINIHSVIHNQLSAPPFKNPIKNGFIQA
;
A
#
# COMPACT_ATOMS: atom_id res chain seq x y z
N MET A 1 44.21 12.83 -20.41
CA MET A 1 43.57 13.63 -21.47
C MET A 1 42.97 12.61 -22.42
N TYR A 2 41.69 12.30 -22.25
CA TYR A 2 41.00 11.28 -23.05
C TYR A 2 39.95 11.99 -23.91
N THR A 3 40.05 11.75 -25.22
CA THR A 3 39.16 12.23 -26.26
C THR A 3 37.93 11.32 -26.34
N TYR A 4 36.74 11.92 -26.45
CA TYR A 4 35.50 11.22 -26.74
C TYR A 4 35.26 11.26 -28.24
N ASP A 5 35.14 10.09 -28.87
CA ASP A 5 34.56 9.96 -30.21
C ASP A 5 33.03 10.01 -30.07
N THR A 6 32.42 11.00 -30.71
CA THR A 6 30.97 11.12 -30.85
C THR A 6 30.51 10.14 -31.94
N LEU A 7 29.65 9.19 -31.55
CA LEU A 7 28.88 8.38 -32.48
C LEU A 7 27.68 9.22 -32.94
N ASP A 8 27.69 9.63 -34.20
CA ASP A 8 26.52 10.19 -34.88
C ASP A 8 25.47 9.07 -35.02
N LEU A 9 24.34 9.25 -34.33
CA LEU A 9 23.14 8.45 -34.55
C LEU A 9 22.18 9.33 -35.36
N ASP A 10 21.90 8.89 -36.60
CA ASP A 10 20.91 9.51 -37.47
C ASP A 10 19.52 9.44 -36.81
N ASP A 11 19.00 10.60 -36.40
CA ASP A 11 17.65 10.77 -35.88
C ASP A 11 16.64 10.83 -37.05
N GLU A 12 16.11 9.68 -37.46
CA GLU A 12 14.93 9.61 -38.34
C GLU A 12 13.67 9.75 -37.47
N TYR A 13 13.23 11.01 -37.27
CA TYR A 13 11.93 11.33 -36.67
C TYR A 13 10.83 11.18 -37.73
N ASP A 14 10.04 10.11 -37.63
CA ASP A 14 8.74 10.06 -38.30
C ASP A 14 7.75 10.97 -37.56
N GLU A 15 7.29 12.02 -38.25
CA GLU A 15 6.20 12.89 -37.82
C GLU A 15 4.88 12.08 -37.75
N LEU A 16 4.48 11.68 -36.54
CA LEU A 16 3.11 11.26 -36.28
C LEU A 16 2.26 12.51 -36.01
N THR A 17 1.41 12.85 -36.97
CA THR A 17 0.39 13.90 -36.82
C THR A 17 -0.73 13.42 -35.91
N ASP A 18 -0.83 13.98 -34.70
CA ASP A 18 -1.96 13.81 -33.80
C ASP A 18 -3.13 14.69 -34.29
N GLU A 19 -4.15 14.07 -34.89
CA GLU A 19 -5.46 14.71 -35.06
C GLU A 19 -6.16 14.75 -33.69
N GLU A 20 -6.09 15.90 -33.01
CA GLU A 20 -6.91 16.22 -31.85
C GLU A 20 -8.39 16.28 -32.24
N GLN A 21 -9.18 15.26 -31.87
CA GLN A 21 -10.63 15.43 -31.78
C GLN A 21 -10.98 16.07 -30.44
N SER A 22 -11.37 17.34 -30.50
CA SER A 22 -11.96 18.11 -29.41
C SER A 22 -13.31 17.51 -29.00
N ASN A 23 -13.37 16.90 -27.81
CA ASN A 23 -14.64 16.71 -27.10
C ASN A 23 -14.82 17.87 -26.13
N GLU A 24 -15.31 18.99 -26.67
CA GLU A 24 -16.03 19.99 -25.89
C GLU A 24 -17.32 19.34 -25.39
N ASP A 25 -17.32 18.88 -24.13
CA ASP A 25 -18.53 18.75 -23.30
C ASP A 25 -18.10 18.51 -21.85
N ILE A 26 -17.65 19.60 -21.20
CA ILE A 26 -17.47 19.69 -19.75
C ILE A 26 -18.32 20.85 -19.25
N ASN A 27 -19.43 20.52 -18.56
CA ASN A 27 -19.85 21.05 -17.25
C ASN A 27 -21.37 21.17 -17.14
N ASP A 28 -21.97 20.35 -16.27
CA ASP A 28 -22.61 20.89 -15.06
C ASP A 28 -22.87 19.74 -14.07
N TYR A 29 -21.83 19.28 -13.37
CA TYR A 29 -22.00 18.32 -12.27
C TYR A 29 -21.78 19.05 -10.94
N ASN A 30 -22.90 19.49 -10.36
CA ASN A 30 -22.94 20.09 -9.03
C ASN A 30 -22.80 18.98 -7.96
N GLU A 31 -21.61 18.83 -7.39
CA GLU A 31 -21.29 17.81 -6.36
C GLU A 31 -22.11 17.96 -5.05
N ASN A 32 -22.81 19.09 -4.85
CA ASN A 32 -23.49 19.40 -3.59
C ASN A 32 -24.98 19.04 -3.54
N GLU A 33 -25.62 18.61 -4.65
CA GLU A 33 -27.08 18.34 -4.68
C GLU A 33 -27.48 16.88 -4.37
N HIS A 34 -26.52 15.99 -4.15
CA HIS A 34 -26.79 14.56 -3.94
C HIS A 34 -26.22 13.97 -2.63
N SER A 35 -25.91 14.79 -1.63
CA SER A 35 -25.46 14.29 -0.32
C SER A 35 -26.47 13.35 0.36
N ASP A 36 -27.75 13.46 0.01
CA ASP A 36 -28.85 12.85 0.78
C ASP A 36 -29.59 11.71 0.06
N ILE A 37 -29.30 11.42 -1.22
CA ILE A 37 -30.13 10.49 -2.03
C ILE A 37 -29.59 9.05 -2.15
N ASN A 38 -28.34 8.73 -1.74
CA ASN A 38 -27.78 7.39 -2.01
C ASN A 38 -26.98 6.74 -0.85
N ASP A 39 -27.41 6.96 0.40
CA ASP A 39 -26.75 6.35 1.57
C ASP A 39 -27.44 5.07 2.10
N HIS A 40 -28.52 4.64 1.44
CA HIS A 40 -29.23 3.39 1.72
C HIS A 40 -28.77 2.26 0.80
N PHE A 41 -27.57 1.73 1.09
CA PHE A 41 -27.14 0.44 0.55
C PHE A 41 -27.10 -0.58 1.68
N THR A 42 -27.64 -1.76 1.41
CA THR A 42 -27.56 -2.93 2.28
C THR A 42 -26.28 -3.70 2.00
N LEU A 43 -25.83 -4.47 2.99
CA LEU A 43 -24.62 -5.28 2.88
C LEU A 43 -24.74 -6.35 1.78
N GLU A 44 -25.92 -6.95 1.65
CA GLU A 44 -26.25 -7.94 0.61
C GLU A 44 -26.09 -7.37 -0.80
N GLU A 45 -26.42 -6.09 -1.01
CA GLU A 45 -26.19 -5.42 -2.29
C GLU A 45 -24.72 -5.11 -2.54
N MET A 46 -23.88 -4.95 -1.50
CA MET A 46 -22.43 -4.78 -1.67
C MET A 46 -21.76 -6.09 -2.09
N GLU A 47 -22.16 -7.21 -1.51
CA GLU A 47 -21.70 -8.56 -1.90
C GLU A 47 -22.10 -8.88 -3.34
N LYS A 48 -23.37 -8.66 -3.69
CA LYS A 48 -23.87 -8.84 -5.07
C LYS A 48 -23.14 -7.97 -6.09
N ILE A 49 -22.71 -6.77 -5.72
CA ILE A 49 -21.89 -5.91 -6.59
C ILE A 49 -20.51 -6.51 -6.80
N VAL A 50 -19.87 -7.05 -5.76
CA VAL A 50 -18.56 -7.70 -5.90
C VAL A 50 -18.70 -8.95 -6.77
N GLU A 51 -19.68 -9.81 -6.50
CA GLU A 51 -19.97 -11.00 -7.33
C GLU A 51 -20.27 -10.62 -8.79
N TRP A 52 -21.00 -9.53 -9.01
CA TRP A 52 -21.32 -9.05 -10.36
C TRP A 52 -20.09 -8.50 -11.09
N VAL A 53 -19.19 -7.80 -10.38
CA VAL A 53 -17.91 -7.31 -10.93
C VAL A 53 -17.03 -8.47 -11.36
N ASP A 54 -16.91 -9.50 -10.51
CA ASP A 54 -16.16 -10.73 -10.81
C ASP A 54 -16.71 -11.43 -12.07
N GLN A 55 -18.04 -11.36 -12.29
CA GLN A 55 -18.70 -11.91 -13.47
C GLN A 55 -18.60 -11.02 -14.72
N HIS A 56 -18.27 -9.72 -14.60
CA HIS A 56 -18.28 -8.75 -15.69
C HIS A 56 -17.05 -7.81 -15.67
N PRO A 57 -15.81 -8.35 -15.83
CA PRO A 57 -14.56 -7.59 -15.66
C PRO A 57 -14.35 -6.45 -16.68
N HIS A 58 -15.14 -6.41 -17.76
CA HIS A 58 -15.08 -5.37 -18.80
C HIS A 58 -16.18 -4.30 -18.70
N ALA A 59 -17.07 -4.40 -17.71
CA ALA A 59 -18.13 -3.41 -17.53
C ALA A 59 -17.60 -2.08 -17.00
N GLY A 60 -18.04 -0.96 -17.57
CA GLY A 60 -17.65 0.38 -17.12
C GLY A 60 -18.19 0.69 -15.71
N LEU A 61 -17.32 0.62 -14.69
CA LEU A 61 -17.69 0.78 -13.27
C LEU A 61 -17.90 2.25 -12.81
N ALA A 62 -18.12 3.19 -13.73
CA ALA A 62 -18.20 4.63 -13.42
C ALA A 62 -19.37 4.95 -12.46
N THR A 63 -20.55 4.38 -12.71
CA THR A 63 -21.78 4.57 -11.93
C THR A 63 -21.75 3.92 -10.54
N ILE A 64 -20.90 2.92 -10.31
CA ILE A 64 -20.76 2.19 -9.03
C ILE A 64 -19.51 2.67 -8.26
N SER A 65 -18.66 3.51 -8.85
CA SER A 65 -17.39 3.98 -8.28
C SER A 65 -17.51 4.67 -6.90
N HIS A 66 -18.64 5.31 -6.60
CA HIS A 66 -18.89 5.90 -5.29
C HIS A 66 -19.18 4.83 -4.22
N ARG A 67 -19.77 3.69 -4.60
CA ARG A 67 -20.08 2.56 -3.72
C ARG A 67 -18.82 1.79 -3.32
N PHE A 68 -17.86 1.67 -4.25
CA PHE A 68 -16.53 1.09 -3.98
C PHE A 68 -15.67 1.88 -2.97
N LYS A 69 -16.04 3.13 -2.63
CA LYS A 69 -15.39 3.86 -1.52
C LYS A 69 -15.63 3.18 -0.17
N LYS A 70 -16.77 2.50 0.01
CA LYS A 70 -17.15 1.82 1.26
C LYS A 70 -16.58 0.41 1.38
N VAL A 71 -15.98 -0.13 0.32
CA VAL A 71 -15.29 -1.41 0.36
C VAL A 71 -13.82 -1.17 0.64
N LYS A 72 -13.32 -1.73 1.73
CA LYS A 72 -11.96 -1.57 2.26
C LYS A 72 -11.23 -2.89 2.22
N TYR A 73 -9.93 -2.82 1.95
CA TYR A 73 -9.04 -3.97 1.90
C TYR A 73 -7.84 -3.66 2.77
N ILE A 74 -7.40 -4.65 3.51
CA ILE A 74 -6.21 -4.56 4.34
C ILE A 74 -5.37 -5.80 4.12
N ASP A 75 -4.08 -5.59 4.12
CA ASP A 75 -3.07 -6.63 4.08
C ASP A 75 -1.76 -6.02 4.57
N HIS A 76 -0.80 -6.87 4.85
CA HIS A 76 0.49 -6.48 5.38
C HIS A 76 1.61 -6.79 4.40
N CYS A 77 2.59 -5.90 4.34
CA CYS A 77 3.78 -6.09 3.52
C CYS A 77 5.02 -5.96 4.40
N SER A 78 5.84 -7.01 4.43
CA SER A 78 7.12 -7.01 5.15
C SER A 78 8.26 -6.51 4.27
N PHE A 79 9.15 -5.73 4.89
CA PHE A 79 10.36 -5.17 4.32
C PHE A 79 11.56 -5.59 5.18
N GLN A 80 12.71 -5.83 4.55
CA GLN A 80 13.98 -5.95 5.27
C GLN A 80 14.37 -4.57 5.80
N GLN A 81 15.07 -4.53 6.93
CA GLN A 81 15.56 -3.27 7.51
C GLN A 81 16.66 -2.59 6.68
N GLU A 82 17.31 -3.34 5.79
CA GLU A 82 18.22 -2.83 4.78
C GLU A 82 18.02 -3.68 3.52
N TYR A 83 17.65 -3.04 2.42
CA TYR A 83 17.51 -3.67 1.13
C TYR A 83 18.88 -3.82 0.48
N ILE A 84 19.21 -5.05 0.13
CA ILE A 84 20.38 -5.38 -0.68
C ILE A 84 19.88 -5.83 -2.05
N PRO A 85 20.24 -5.13 -3.14
CA PRO A 85 19.85 -5.52 -4.48
C PRO A 85 20.28 -6.97 -4.77
N PRO A 86 19.39 -7.81 -5.34
CA PRO A 86 19.74 -9.18 -5.69
C PRO A 86 20.67 -9.26 -6.90
N ARG A 87 20.77 -8.17 -7.69
CA ARG A 87 21.67 -8.08 -8.83
C ARG A 87 23.00 -7.46 -8.42
N THR A 88 24.08 -8.10 -8.84
CA THR A 88 25.46 -7.72 -8.56
C THR A 88 26.28 -7.85 -9.84
N LEU A 89 27.35 -7.06 -9.97
CA LEU A 89 28.33 -7.15 -11.09
C LEU A 89 29.35 -8.27 -10.85
N SER A 90 28.86 -9.41 -10.39
CA SER A 90 29.67 -10.59 -10.07
C SER A 90 30.02 -11.38 -11.33
N PHE A 91 31.04 -12.24 -11.26
CA PHE A 91 31.45 -13.03 -12.41
C PHE A 91 30.54 -14.23 -12.64
N THR A 92 30.23 -14.52 -13.91
CA THR A 92 29.46 -15.70 -14.29
C THR A 92 30.14 -16.98 -13.78
N GLY A 93 29.39 -17.81 -13.05
CA GLY A 93 29.87 -19.06 -12.47
C GLY A 93 30.38 -18.95 -11.02
N GLU A 94 30.39 -17.76 -10.44
CA GLU A 94 30.78 -17.57 -9.05
C GLU A 94 29.71 -18.12 -8.09
N ARG A 95 30.13 -18.99 -7.16
CA ARG A 95 29.20 -19.68 -6.23
C ARG A 95 28.65 -18.77 -5.14
N THR A 96 29.42 -17.75 -4.75
CA THR A 96 29.11 -16.86 -3.64
C THR A 96 29.57 -15.46 -3.98
N THR A 97 28.74 -14.46 -3.74
CA THR A 97 29.13 -13.05 -3.89
C THR A 97 29.00 -12.35 -2.55
N GLU A 98 30.06 -11.66 -2.15
CA GLU A 98 30.06 -10.86 -0.94
C GLU A 98 29.35 -9.52 -1.20
N VAL A 99 28.49 -9.13 -0.27
CA VAL A 99 27.76 -7.87 -0.30
C VAL A 99 28.05 -7.09 0.96
N VAL A 100 28.20 -5.78 0.82
CA VAL A 100 28.40 -4.89 1.96
C VAL A 100 27.03 -4.45 2.47
N ALA A 101 26.75 -4.76 3.73
CA ALA A 101 25.60 -4.25 4.46
C ALA A 101 26.09 -3.46 5.68
N ARG A 102 25.34 -2.43 6.10
CA ARG A 102 25.71 -1.65 7.28
C ARG A 102 25.69 -2.51 8.55
N LYS A 103 24.67 -3.37 8.68
CA LYS A 103 24.56 -4.31 9.81
C LYS A 103 23.96 -5.63 9.32
N LYS A 104 24.58 -6.76 9.71
CA LYS A 104 24.01 -8.10 9.49
C LYS A 104 22.59 -8.26 10.07
N TYR A 105 22.30 -7.55 11.16
CA TYR A 105 20.96 -7.50 11.73
C TYR A 105 19.94 -6.96 10.72
N ASN A 106 20.26 -5.88 10.01
CA ASN A 106 19.31 -5.18 9.15
C ASN A 106 18.90 -5.99 7.91
N VAL A 107 19.77 -6.89 7.44
CA VAL A 107 19.47 -7.77 6.30
C VAL A 107 18.71 -9.04 6.69
N THR A 108 18.78 -9.44 7.97
CA THR A 108 18.09 -10.65 8.48
C THR A 108 16.78 -10.35 9.19
N HIS A 109 16.56 -9.09 9.57
CA HIS A 109 15.41 -8.63 10.34
C HIS A 109 14.49 -7.79 9.46
N SER A 110 13.21 -7.86 9.75
CA SER A 110 12.17 -7.23 8.96
C SER A 110 11.29 -6.33 9.82
N TYR A 111 10.57 -5.45 9.16
CA TYR A 111 9.45 -4.72 9.73
C TYR A 111 8.28 -4.79 8.75
N THR A 112 7.09 -4.40 9.19
CA THR A 112 5.87 -4.56 8.40
C THR A 112 5.12 -3.25 8.30
N ILE A 113 4.60 -2.95 7.11
CA ILE A 113 3.56 -1.96 6.92
C ILE A 113 2.20 -2.64 6.73
N GLN A 114 1.13 -1.95 7.10
CA GLN A 114 -0.23 -2.37 6.86
C GLN A 114 -1.07 -1.14 6.48
N PRO A 115 -1.14 -0.79 5.18
CA PRO A 115 -2.00 0.27 4.67
C PRO A 115 -3.44 -0.22 4.47
N VAL A 116 -4.35 0.71 4.16
CA VAL A 116 -5.73 0.42 3.80
C VAL A 116 -6.05 1.04 2.46
N THR A 117 -6.64 0.25 1.57
CA THR A 117 -7.12 0.74 0.27
C THR A 117 -8.62 0.54 0.16
N SER A 118 -9.31 1.44 -0.52
CA SER A 118 -10.66 1.17 -1.00
C SER A 118 -10.70 0.63 -2.42
N ALA A 119 -11.76 -0.09 -2.78
CA ALA A 119 -11.94 -0.66 -4.11
C ALA A 119 -11.92 0.38 -5.24
N ASN A 120 -12.18 1.65 -4.94
CA ASN A 120 -12.07 2.73 -5.93
C ASN A 120 -10.63 3.24 -6.14
N GLY A 121 -9.63 2.57 -5.55
CA GLY A 121 -8.21 2.86 -5.72
C GLY A 121 -7.62 3.88 -4.76
N LEU A 122 -8.38 4.37 -3.76
CA LEU A 122 -7.85 5.33 -2.79
C LEU A 122 -7.11 4.62 -1.66
N LEU A 123 -5.95 5.16 -1.29
CA LEU A 123 -5.24 4.84 -0.06
C LEU A 123 -5.80 5.72 1.07
N LEU A 124 -6.09 5.14 2.24
CA LEU A 124 -6.52 5.93 3.41
C LEU A 124 -5.35 6.73 3.97
N ASP A 125 -5.62 7.85 4.64
CA ASP A 125 -4.59 8.81 5.09
C ASP A 125 -3.54 8.23 6.05
N LYS A 126 -3.86 7.15 6.76
CA LYS A 126 -2.95 6.51 7.72
C LYS A 126 -2.68 5.05 7.35
N PHE A 127 -1.49 4.60 7.75
CA PHE A 127 -1.12 3.19 7.76
C PHE A 127 -0.43 2.81 9.08
N LEU A 128 -0.41 1.51 9.39
CA LEU A 128 0.35 0.97 10.51
C LEU A 128 1.77 0.60 10.07
N LEU A 129 2.76 0.97 10.87
CA LEU A 129 4.15 0.51 10.77
C LEU A 129 4.51 -0.27 12.03
N VAL A 130 4.85 -1.56 11.89
CA VAL A 130 5.27 -2.43 12.99
C VAL A 130 6.77 -2.63 12.94
N LEU A 131 7.47 -2.03 13.90
CA LEU A 131 8.92 -2.11 14.03
C LEU A 131 9.33 -3.33 14.84
N GLN A 132 10.42 -3.99 14.42
CA GLN A 132 11.00 -5.06 15.22
C GLN A 132 11.75 -4.50 16.44
N GLN A 133 11.41 -4.99 17.63
CA GLN A 133 12.00 -4.60 18.92
C GLN A 133 12.31 -5.83 19.77
N LYS A 134 13.10 -5.65 20.85
CA LYS A 134 13.37 -6.74 21.81
C LYS A 134 12.10 -7.18 22.54
N GLU A 135 11.21 -6.23 22.83
CA GLU A 135 9.89 -6.46 23.43
C GLU A 135 8.79 -6.04 22.45
N ASN A 136 7.52 -6.32 22.78
CA ASN A 136 6.39 -5.90 21.94
C ASN A 136 6.07 -4.40 22.06
N THR A 137 6.95 -3.60 22.66
CA THR A 137 6.75 -2.16 22.89
C THR A 137 7.99 -1.36 22.51
N LEU A 138 7.78 -0.09 22.18
CA LEU A 138 8.87 0.87 22.06
C LEU A 138 9.37 1.25 23.45
N GLY A 139 10.68 1.18 23.68
CA GLY A 139 11.25 1.64 24.95
C GLY A 139 10.98 3.14 25.16
N LYS A 140 10.76 3.57 26.42
CA LYS A 140 10.37 4.96 26.77
C LYS A 140 11.26 6.04 26.14
N ARG A 141 12.58 5.83 26.12
CA ARG A 141 13.55 6.74 25.50
C ARG A 141 13.40 6.80 23.98
N VAL A 142 13.14 5.67 23.34
CA VAL A 142 12.90 5.58 21.89
C VAL A 142 11.63 6.35 21.55
N GLN A 143 10.55 6.11 22.30
CA GLN A 143 9.27 6.79 22.11
C GLN A 143 9.37 8.31 22.24
N LYS A 144 10.18 8.81 23.20
CA LYS A 144 10.41 10.25 23.39
C LYS A 144 11.18 10.91 22.25
N ASN A 145 12.07 10.17 21.59
CA ASN A 145 12.98 10.70 20.59
C ASN A 145 12.52 10.46 19.15
N LEU A 146 11.55 9.56 18.93
CA LEU A 146 11.00 9.30 17.61
C LEU A 146 10.07 10.43 17.18
N ILE A 147 10.29 10.93 15.98
CA ILE A 147 9.37 11.85 15.33
C ILE A 147 8.39 10.99 14.53
N ILE A 148 7.15 10.93 15.00
CA ILE A 148 6.06 10.20 14.34
C ILE A 148 5.33 11.15 13.40
N LEU A 149 5.31 10.81 12.11
CA LEU A 149 4.64 11.59 11.09
C LEU A 149 3.11 11.34 11.15
N PRO A 150 2.26 12.33 10.81
CA PRO A 150 0.81 12.24 11.03
C PRO A 150 0.10 11.08 10.31
N ASN A 151 0.65 10.62 9.18
CA ASN A 151 0.13 9.52 8.39
C ASN A 151 0.63 8.13 8.84
N VAL A 152 1.39 8.03 9.93
CA VAL A 152 1.97 6.77 10.41
C VAL A 152 1.53 6.47 11.83
N VAL A 153 0.94 5.29 12.04
CA VAL A 153 0.74 4.72 13.37
C VAL A 153 1.86 3.72 13.63
N VAL A 154 2.76 4.03 14.57
CA VAL A 154 3.93 3.18 14.86
C VAL A 154 3.62 2.22 16.00
N ARG A 155 3.88 0.94 15.79
CA ARG A 155 3.83 -0.13 16.79
C ARG A 155 5.12 -0.96 16.78
N ALA A 156 5.23 -1.89 17.72
CA ALA A 156 6.39 -2.74 17.86
C ALA A 156 6.00 -4.21 18.05
N SER A 157 6.87 -5.12 17.63
CA SER A 157 6.76 -6.54 17.98
C SER A 157 8.14 -7.20 17.98
N LYS A 158 8.25 -8.37 18.60
CA LYS A 158 9.52 -9.13 18.62
C LYS A 158 10.02 -9.56 17.24
N SER A 159 9.10 -9.79 16.31
CA SER A 159 9.39 -10.27 14.95
C SER A 159 9.33 -9.17 13.88
N GLY A 160 8.86 -7.98 14.24
CA GLY A 160 8.50 -6.94 13.25
C GLY A 160 7.22 -7.23 12.49
N LYS A 161 6.54 -8.36 12.76
CA LYS A 161 5.24 -8.72 12.17
C LYS A 161 4.09 -8.24 13.04
N SER A 162 2.92 -8.09 12.44
CA SER A 162 1.69 -7.78 13.18
C SER A 162 1.33 -8.91 14.16
N ASN A 163 0.67 -8.56 15.27
CA ASN A 163 0.15 -9.47 16.30
C ASN A 163 -1.24 -8.95 16.75
N ASP A 164 -1.91 -9.65 17.67
CA ASP A 164 -3.25 -9.27 18.13
C ASP A 164 -3.34 -7.83 18.66
N GLU A 165 -2.38 -7.40 19.48
CA GLU A 165 -2.34 -6.04 20.04
C GLU A 165 -2.16 -4.99 18.94
N ASN A 166 -1.27 -5.25 17.99
CA ASN A 166 -1.00 -4.38 16.85
C ASN A 166 -2.21 -4.30 15.91
N HIS A 167 -2.91 -5.43 15.71
CA HIS A 167 -4.14 -5.44 14.92
C HIS A 167 -5.24 -4.63 15.61
N HIS A 168 -5.39 -4.73 16.94
CA HIS A 168 -6.35 -3.93 17.67
C HIS A 168 -6.04 -2.42 17.58
N ALA A 169 -4.76 -2.04 17.68
CA ALA A 169 -4.33 -0.67 17.46
C ALA A 169 -4.61 -0.19 16.03
N PHE A 170 -4.36 -1.03 15.03
CA PHE A 170 -4.69 -0.76 13.64
C PHE A 170 -6.18 -0.47 13.45
N LEU A 171 -7.06 -1.32 13.98
CA LEU A 171 -8.50 -1.12 13.84
C LEU A 171 -8.94 0.23 14.46
N ASN A 172 -8.42 0.61 15.62
CA ASN A 172 -8.81 1.83 16.32
C ASN A 172 -8.20 3.13 15.77
N GLU A 173 -6.92 3.11 15.39
CA GLU A 173 -6.16 4.33 15.08
C GLU A 173 -5.94 4.54 13.59
N VAL A 174 -5.98 3.45 12.81
CA VAL A 174 -5.81 3.49 11.35
C VAL A 174 -7.15 3.36 10.66
N LEU A 175 -7.97 2.34 10.96
CA LEU A 175 -9.19 2.10 10.20
C LEU A 175 -10.37 2.96 10.68
N ARG A 176 -10.69 2.89 11.98
CA ARG A 176 -11.85 3.53 12.60
C ARG A 176 -12.02 5.02 12.29
N PRO A 177 -10.97 5.85 12.24
CA PRO A 177 -11.13 7.28 11.97
C PRO A 177 -11.64 7.60 10.56
N PHE A 178 -11.52 6.66 9.60
CA PHE A 178 -11.80 6.91 8.18
C PHE A 178 -12.92 6.04 7.61
N VAL A 179 -13.52 5.17 8.43
CA VAL A 179 -14.69 4.38 8.03
C VAL A 179 -15.95 5.02 8.58
N GLY A 180 -16.96 5.16 7.72
CA GLY A 180 -18.28 5.64 8.10
C GLY A 180 -19.08 4.59 8.88
N LYS A 181 -20.37 4.86 9.09
CA LYS A 181 -21.28 3.92 9.77
C LYS A 181 -21.48 2.59 9.01
N LYS A 182 -21.23 2.59 7.70
CA LYS A 182 -21.41 1.43 6.80
C LYS A 182 -20.17 1.23 5.94
N PHE A 183 -19.57 0.04 6.02
CA PHE A 183 -18.44 -0.35 5.18
C PHE A 183 -18.26 -1.87 5.14
N LEU A 184 -17.62 -2.35 4.09
CA LEU A 184 -17.22 -3.74 3.91
C LEU A 184 -15.71 -3.83 4.08
N LEU A 185 -15.22 -4.78 4.88
CA LEU A 185 -13.79 -4.99 5.09
C LEU A 185 -13.37 -6.38 4.61
N PHE A 186 -12.49 -6.40 3.63
CA PHE A 186 -11.82 -7.60 3.13
C PHE A 186 -10.52 -7.86 3.88
N LEU A 187 -10.36 -9.11 4.33
CA LEU A 187 -9.21 -9.61 5.07
C LEU A 187 -8.63 -10.86 4.43
N ASP A 188 -7.36 -11.13 4.73
CA ASP A 188 -6.78 -12.46 4.55
C ASP A 188 -7.34 -13.46 5.57
N THR A 189 -7.25 -14.74 5.22
CA THR A 189 -7.37 -15.95 6.04
C THR A 189 -6.27 -16.05 7.11
N TRP A 190 -6.09 -15.01 7.92
CA TRP A 190 -5.22 -15.07 9.10
C TRP A 190 -6.03 -14.98 10.39
N LYS A 191 -5.91 -16.01 11.24
CA LYS A 191 -6.75 -16.23 12.44
C LYS A 191 -6.88 -15.01 13.35
N THR A 192 -5.82 -14.22 13.51
CA THR A 192 -5.84 -13.01 14.35
C THR A 192 -6.71 -11.90 13.76
N GLN A 193 -6.73 -11.76 12.43
CA GLN A 193 -7.50 -10.72 11.73
C GLN A 193 -8.95 -11.16 11.49
N ALA A 194 -9.16 -12.44 11.23
CA ALA A 194 -10.47 -13.07 11.01
C ALA A 194 -11.34 -13.21 12.28
N ASP A 195 -11.01 -12.50 13.36
CA ASP A 195 -11.75 -12.55 14.63
C ASP A 195 -12.92 -11.55 14.61
N LEU A 196 -14.10 -12.06 14.24
CA LEU A 196 -15.33 -11.27 14.16
C LEU A 196 -15.71 -10.65 15.51
N ALA A 197 -15.42 -11.30 16.63
CA ALA A 197 -15.75 -10.76 17.95
C ALA A 197 -14.90 -9.53 18.27
N LYS A 198 -13.58 -9.58 18.00
CA LYS A 198 -12.69 -8.42 18.13
C LYS A 198 -13.09 -7.29 17.18
N PHE A 199 -13.44 -7.61 15.94
CA PHE A 199 -13.93 -6.62 14.97
C PHE A 199 -15.20 -5.93 15.48
N ARG A 200 -16.21 -6.70 15.90
CA ARG A 200 -17.48 -6.19 16.45
C ARG A 200 -17.28 -5.39 17.74
N ALA A 201 -16.28 -5.72 18.56
CA ALA A 201 -15.94 -4.96 19.76
C ALA A 201 -15.40 -3.56 19.43
N VAL A 202 -14.62 -3.41 18.36
CA VAL A 202 -14.14 -2.10 17.88
C VAL A 202 -15.25 -1.32 17.18
N PHE A 203 -16.16 -2.03 16.50
CA PHE A 203 -17.23 -1.47 15.67
C PHE A 203 -18.64 -1.93 16.11
N PRO A 204 -19.07 -1.64 17.35
CA PRO A 204 -20.31 -2.21 17.93
C PRO A 204 -21.60 -1.62 17.36
N HIS A 205 -21.54 -0.42 16.78
CA HIS A 205 -22.71 0.33 16.28
C HIS A 205 -22.63 0.64 14.79
N GLN A 206 -21.77 -0.07 14.07
CA GLN A 206 -21.59 0.10 12.65
C GLN A 206 -22.23 -1.07 11.91
N ASP A 207 -22.93 -0.74 10.83
CA ASP A 207 -23.47 -1.70 9.88
C ASP A 207 -22.34 -2.07 8.92
N SER A 208 -21.39 -2.83 9.47
CA SER A 208 -20.14 -3.21 8.82
C SER A 208 -20.00 -4.73 8.76
N GLN A 209 -19.47 -5.22 7.65
CA GLN A 209 -19.26 -6.65 7.44
C GLN A 209 -17.81 -6.97 7.16
N LEU A 210 -17.42 -8.15 7.64
CA LEU A 210 -16.12 -8.75 7.42
C LEU A 210 -16.26 -9.79 6.31
N LEU A 211 -15.45 -9.66 5.26
CA LEU A 211 -15.27 -10.70 4.25
C LEU A 211 -13.85 -11.21 4.32
N ILE A 212 -13.72 -12.52 4.25
CA ILE A 212 -12.45 -13.21 4.33
C ILE A 212 -12.21 -13.86 2.98
N PHE A 213 -11.06 -13.57 2.37
CA PHE A 213 -10.69 -14.20 1.12
C PHE A 213 -10.52 -15.72 1.29
N PRO A 214 -10.84 -16.53 0.26
CA PRO A 214 -10.55 -17.95 0.28
C PRO A 214 -9.06 -18.22 0.50
N GLU A 215 -8.73 -19.28 1.23
CA GLU A 215 -7.32 -19.67 1.41
C GLU A 215 -6.63 -19.87 0.06
N GLN A 216 -5.33 -19.52 -0.02
CA GLN A 216 -4.48 -19.70 -1.20
C GLN A 216 -4.86 -18.86 -2.44
N SER A 217 -5.85 -17.96 -2.32
CA SER A 217 -6.23 -17.04 -3.41
C SER A 217 -5.37 -15.76 -3.45
N THR A 218 -4.62 -15.49 -2.38
CA THR A 218 -3.89 -14.24 -2.12
C THR A 218 -3.15 -13.64 -3.32
N GLY A 219 -2.30 -14.43 -3.99
CA GLY A 219 -1.47 -13.91 -5.10
C GLY A 219 -2.22 -13.66 -6.41
N TYR A 220 -3.46 -14.12 -6.53
CA TYR A 220 -4.24 -14.05 -7.76
C TYR A 220 -5.33 -12.99 -7.71
N ILE A 221 -5.95 -12.79 -6.54
CA ILE A 221 -7.13 -11.92 -6.43
C ILE A 221 -6.90 -10.68 -5.57
N LYS A 222 -5.80 -10.61 -4.78
CA LYS A 222 -5.64 -9.48 -3.86
C LYS A 222 -5.11 -8.23 -4.57
N PRO A 223 -5.89 -7.13 -4.58
CA PRO A 223 -5.52 -5.90 -5.28
C PRO A 223 -4.24 -5.26 -4.73
N GLN A 224 -3.98 -5.44 -3.44
CA GLN A 224 -2.79 -4.92 -2.78
C GLN A 224 -1.51 -5.63 -3.24
N ASP A 225 -1.54 -6.95 -3.42
CA ASP A 225 -0.41 -7.73 -3.93
C ASP A 225 -0.19 -7.53 -5.44
N LEU A 226 -1.28 -7.37 -6.20
CA LEU A 226 -1.23 -7.20 -7.64
C LEU A 226 -0.69 -5.83 -8.07
N SER A 227 -0.94 -4.78 -7.29
CA SER A 227 -0.65 -3.40 -7.70
C SER A 227 0.05 -2.55 -6.63
N LEU A 228 -0.59 -2.36 -5.46
CA LEU A 228 -0.11 -1.42 -4.44
C LEU A 228 1.29 -1.79 -3.93
N PHE A 229 1.48 -3.01 -3.45
CA PHE A 229 2.75 -3.44 -2.85
C PHE A 229 3.87 -3.59 -3.88
N ARG A 230 3.54 -3.87 -5.15
CA ARG A 230 4.54 -3.83 -6.24
C ARG A 230 5.08 -2.42 -6.41
N SER A 231 4.17 -1.44 -6.50
CA SER A 231 4.53 -0.02 -6.61
C SER A 231 5.29 0.47 -5.37
N TRP A 232 4.83 0.06 -4.18
CA TRP A 232 5.46 0.40 -2.91
C TRP A 232 6.90 -0.13 -2.82
N ARG A 233 7.09 -1.42 -3.10
CA ARG A 233 8.42 -2.07 -3.11
C ARG A 233 9.32 -1.43 -4.13
N PHE A 234 8.83 -1.19 -5.35
CA PHE A 234 9.62 -0.55 -6.40
C PHE A 234 10.15 0.83 -5.96
N ILE A 235 9.30 1.70 -5.43
CA ILE A 235 9.74 3.04 -4.96
C ILE A 235 10.72 2.91 -3.79
N HIS A 236 10.42 2.03 -2.83
CA HIS A 236 11.30 1.77 -1.69
C HIS A 236 12.70 1.34 -2.13
N GLU A 237 12.78 0.34 -3.00
CA GLU A 237 14.04 -0.20 -3.52
C GLU A 237 14.82 0.86 -4.31
N LYS A 238 14.15 1.71 -5.09
CA LYS A 238 14.79 2.80 -5.83
C LYS A 238 15.37 3.87 -4.89
N ILE A 239 14.64 4.26 -3.85
CA ILE A 239 15.12 5.23 -2.86
C ILE A 239 16.32 4.65 -2.11
N GLU A 240 16.24 3.40 -1.63
CA GLU A 240 17.35 2.76 -0.93
C GLU A 240 18.60 2.62 -1.81
N HIS A 241 18.43 2.17 -3.05
CA HIS A 241 19.52 2.05 -4.00
C HIS A 241 20.20 3.39 -4.27
N TYR A 242 19.42 4.45 -4.50
CA TYR A 242 19.94 5.81 -4.69
C TYR A 242 20.71 6.29 -3.44
N THR A 243 20.17 6.02 -2.25
CA THR A 243 20.79 6.38 -0.96
C THR A 243 22.14 5.67 -0.78
N HIS A 244 22.24 4.42 -1.23
CA HIS A 244 23.46 3.61 -1.16
C HIS A 244 24.53 4.09 -2.14
N ILE A 245 24.16 4.36 -3.40
CA ILE A 245 25.09 4.84 -4.45
C ILE A 245 25.65 6.21 -4.11
N ASN A 246 24.78 7.16 -3.74
CA ASN A 246 25.17 8.56 -3.57
C ASN A 246 25.73 8.87 -2.17
N ARG A 247 25.90 7.85 -1.31
CA ARG A 247 26.47 7.99 0.05
C ARG A 247 25.89 9.16 0.84
N THR A 248 24.57 9.30 0.78
CA THR A 248 23.89 10.38 1.50
C THR A 248 24.12 10.26 3.02
N GLU A 249 23.93 11.36 3.75
CA GLU A 249 24.03 11.38 5.22
C GLU A 249 22.90 10.59 5.91
N ILE A 250 21.94 10.06 5.15
CA ILE A 250 20.83 9.28 5.67
C ILE A 250 21.34 7.96 6.27
N THR A 251 20.92 7.70 7.50
CA THR A 251 21.21 6.43 8.18
C THR A 251 20.14 5.40 7.85
N ILE A 252 20.39 4.60 6.80
CA ILE A 252 19.53 3.47 6.44
C ILE A 252 19.48 2.48 7.61
N GLY A 253 18.29 1.93 7.86
CA GLY A 253 18.10 0.84 8.80
C GLY A 253 17.89 1.26 10.26
N ASP A 254 17.65 2.55 10.52
CA ASP A 254 17.15 3.00 11.81
C ASP A 254 15.62 3.21 11.80
N ARG A 255 15.05 3.40 12.98
CA ARG A 255 13.60 3.53 13.16
C ARG A 255 13.04 4.79 12.51
N GLN A 256 13.78 5.89 12.53
CA GLN A 256 13.32 7.15 11.98
C GLN A 256 13.32 7.09 10.46
N TYR A 257 14.32 6.42 9.88
CA TYR A 257 14.39 6.10 8.47
C TYR A 257 13.14 5.35 7.99
N PHE A 258 12.76 4.25 8.68
CA PHE A 258 11.56 3.48 8.30
C PHE A 258 10.28 4.32 8.34
N ILE A 259 10.12 5.18 9.36
CA ILE A 259 8.96 6.08 9.46
C ILE A 259 8.96 7.06 8.28
N ASN A 260 10.10 7.68 8.00
CA ASN A 260 10.23 8.71 6.96
C ASN A 260 9.99 8.13 5.56
N ILE A 261 10.67 7.03 5.21
CA ILE A 261 10.56 6.46 3.87
C ILE A 261 9.13 5.96 3.58
N HIS A 262 8.52 5.25 4.53
CA HIS A 262 7.15 4.75 4.31
C HIS A 262 6.10 5.87 4.36
N SER A 263 6.30 6.91 5.17
CA SER A 263 5.43 8.09 5.13
C SER A 263 5.48 8.78 3.76
N VAL A 264 6.68 8.96 3.20
CA VAL A 264 6.85 9.57 1.88
C VAL A 264 6.25 8.69 0.79
N ILE A 265 6.54 7.38 0.77
CA ILE A 265 5.97 6.47 -0.24
C ILE A 265 4.44 6.45 -0.15
N HIS A 266 3.88 6.36 1.05
CA HIS A 266 2.44 6.42 1.25
C HIS A 266 1.85 7.71 0.66
N ASN A 267 2.46 8.86 0.95
CA ASN A 267 2.01 10.14 0.41
C ASN A 267 2.08 10.18 -1.12
N GLN A 268 3.16 9.66 -1.72
CA GLN A 268 3.29 9.58 -3.18
C GLN A 268 2.22 8.67 -3.81
N LEU A 269 2.01 7.49 -3.25
CA LEU A 269 1.01 6.53 -3.73
C LEU A 269 -0.44 6.97 -3.46
N SER A 270 -0.64 8.00 -2.64
CA SER A 270 -1.96 8.62 -2.43
C SER A 270 -2.31 9.62 -3.54
N ALA A 271 -1.37 9.98 -4.40
CA ALA A 271 -1.59 10.94 -5.47
C ALA A 271 -2.56 10.41 -6.55
N PRO A 272 -3.34 11.27 -7.23
CA PRO A 272 -4.34 10.85 -8.22
C PRO A 272 -3.84 9.89 -9.31
N PRO A 273 -2.60 10.01 -9.85
CA PRO A 273 -2.10 9.08 -10.87
C PRO A 273 -2.05 7.61 -10.44
N PHE A 274 -1.91 7.33 -9.13
CA PHE A 274 -1.84 5.96 -8.62
C PHE A 274 -3.20 5.34 -8.35
N LYS A 275 -4.28 6.13 -8.35
CA LYS A 275 -5.64 5.66 -8.08
C LYS A 275 -6.09 4.58 -9.06
N ASN A 276 -5.91 4.81 -10.37
CA ASN A 276 -6.34 3.86 -11.39
C ASN A 276 -5.51 2.57 -11.37
N PRO A 277 -4.17 2.60 -11.28
CA PRO A 277 -3.38 1.39 -11.07
C PRO A 277 -3.81 0.58 -9.84
N ILE A 278 -4.07 1.23 -8.72
CA ILE A 278 -4.55 0.55 -7.49
C ILE A 278 -5.95 -0.02 -7.73
N LYS A 279 -6.86 0.76 -8.34
CA LYS A 279 -8.22 0.34 -8.72
C LYS A 279 -8.22 -0.86 -9.68
N ASN A 280 -7.33 -0.89 -10.66
CA ASN A 280 -7.31 -1.96 -11.68
C ASN A 280 -6.86 -3.30 -11.08
N GLY A 281 -6.08 -3.28 -9.99
CA GLY A 281 -5.83 -4.48 -9.20
C GLY A 281 -7.10 -5.11 -8.62
N PHE A 282 -8.23 -4.38 -8.58
CA PHE A 282 -9.55 -4.91 -8.16
C PHE A 282 -10.37 -5.51 -9.29
N ILE A 283 -10.12 -5.13 -10.55
CA ILE A 283 -10.98 -5.49 -11.70
C ILE A 283 -10.39 -6.67 -12.50
N GLN A 284 -9.08 -6.91 -12.38
CA GLN A 284 -8.39 -8.00 -13.07
C GLN A 284 -8.32 -9.30 -12.24
N ALA A 285 -9.05 -9.40 -11.13
CA ALA A 285 -9.17 -10.60 -10.31
C ALA A 285 -10.28 -11.52 -10.83
#